data_AF-A0A0Q6AWB2-F1
#
_entry.id   AF-A0A0Q6AWB2-F1
#
_cell.length_a   1.000
_cell.length_b   1.000
_cell.length_c   1.000
_cell.angle_alpha   90.00
_cell.angle_beta   90.00
_cell.angle_gamma   90.00
#
_symmetry.space_group_name_H-M   'P 1'
#
loop_
_entity.id
_entity.type
_entity.pdbx_description
1 polymer ?
#
loop_
_entity_poly.entity_id
_entity_poly.type
_entity_poly.pdbx_seq_one_letter_code
_entity_poly.pdbx_strand_id
1 'polypeptide(L)'
;MNWSDDGARISCVMVTANRAALARRAVDCFLRQTWRNRELVVVDDGTQDYTPLFAAIPADRLIYDRVAKTPDNTLGRLRNRSLDRATGAIVAQWDDDDWYHPERLARQAAVLTGGKGACVLRGTLMHLDAPGWFDHPYVGTLEPGVPGSIVHLADPTARYPEKRRGEDTDFLHHWPREAIGVLDSPGLFVRAFHGSNTWERDHFERRVRNTPAAAIEYALRRLLPGGVWRHSRFRLDAATRAAFTAFVADSRAAGVFA
;
A
#
# COMPACT_ATOMS: atom_id res chain seq x y z
N MET A 1 -12.90 -22.09 3.38
CA MET A 1 -13.15 -21.22 2.21
C MET A 1 -12.52 -21.85 0.99
N ASN A 2 -13.13 -21.78 -0.19
CA ASN A 2 -12.48 -22.19 -1.43
C ASN A 2 -11.67 -21.01 -1.99
N TRP A 3 -10.37 -21.18 -2.21
CA TRP A 3 -9.46 -20.08 -2.59
C TRP A 3 -9.25 -19.99 -4.11
N SER A 4 -10.17 -20.54 -4.91
CA SER A 4 -9.96 -20.82 -6.34
C SER A 4 -11.07 -20.32 -7.26
N ASP A 5 -12.12 -19.67 -6.72
CA ASP A 5 -13.33 -19.31 -7.48
C ASP A 5 -13.18 -18.05 -8.35
N ASP A 6 -12.13 -17.24 -8.12
CA ASP A 6 -11.86 -16.01 -8.86
C ASP A 6 -10.75 -16.20 -9.92
N GLY A 7 -10.79 -15.39 -10.98
CA GLY A 7 -10.06 -15.59 -12.24
C GLY A 7 -8.52 -15.76 -12.14
N ALA A 8 -7.76 -14.75 -12.56
CA ALA A 8 -6.30 -14.81 -12.50
C ALA A 8 -5.79 -14.83 -11.05
N ARG A 9 -4.78 -15.66 -10.74
CA ARG A 9 -4.12 -15.64 -9.43
C ARG A 9 -3.39 -14.31 -9.22
N ILE A 10 -3.59 -13.68 -8.06
CA ILE A 10 -2.89 -12.44 -7.66
C ILE A 10 -1.80 -12.74 -6.61
N SER A 11 -0.56 -12.36 -6.90
CA SER A 11 0.57 -12.39 -5.96
C SER A 11 0.65 -11.08 -5.18
N CYS A 12 0.37 -11.10 -3.89
CA CYS A 12 0.62 -9.97 -2.99
C CYS A 12 2.08 -10.02 -2.55
N VAL A 13 2.91 -9.08 -3.01
CA VAL A 13 4.35 -9.09 -2.76
C VAL A 13 4.73 -8.16 -1.61
N MET A 14 5.13 -8.76 -0.48
CA MET A 14 5.44 -8.09 0.78
C MET A 14 6.93 -8.23 1.12
N VAL A 15 7.57 -7.09 1.39
CA VAL A 15 8.93 -7.03 1.94
C VAL A 15 8.83 -6.55 3.38
N THR A 16 9.43 -7.28 4.32
CA THR A 16 9.34 -6.96 5.75
C THR A 16 10.67 -7.16 6.48
N ALA A 17 10.82 -6.47 7.61
CA ALA A 17 11.91 -6.69 8.57
C ALA A 17 11.56 -6.08 9.93
N ASN A 18 11.66 -6.87 11.00
CA ASN A 18 11.60 -6.46 12.42
C ASN A 18 10.43 -5.53 12.82
N ARG A 19 9.23 -5.76 12.26
CA ARG A 19 8.04 -4.94 12.54
C ARG A 19 6.74 -5.75 12.60
N ALA A 20 6.74 -6.78 13.45
CA ALA A 20 5.66 -7.76 13.59
C ALA A 20 4.23 -7.20 13.69
N ALA A 21 3.99 -6.07 14.37
CA ALA A 21 2.64 -5.47 14.47
C ALA A 21 2.12 -4.93 13.13
N LEU A 22 3.00 -4.29 12.35
CA LEU A 22 2.70 -3.78 11.01
C LEU A 22 2.48 -4.97 10.05
N ALA A 23 3.42 -5.91 10.02
CA ALA A 23 3.30 -7.14 9.22
C ALA A 23 2.03 -7.95 9.55
N ARG A 24 1.63 -8.04 10.84
CA ARG A 24 0.36 -8.64 11.26
C ARG A 24 -0.83 -7.94 10.60
N ARG A 25 -0.92 -6.61 10.69
CA ARG A 25 -2.00 -5.84 10.05
C ARG A 25 -2.04 -6.07 8.53
N ALA A 26 -0.89 -6.12 7.86
CA ALA A 26 -0.80 -6.37 6.42
C ALA A 26 -1.25 -7.79 6.04
N VAL A 27 -0.91 -8.81 6.85
CA VAL A 27 -1.39 -10.19 6.72
C VAL A 27 -2.90 -10.28 6.96
N ASP A 28 -3.42 -9.62 7.99
CA ASP A 28 -4.85 -9.60 8.29
C ASP A 28 -5.65 -8.93 7.15
N CYS A 29 -5.11 -7.86 6.55
CA CYS A 29 -5.67 -7.26 5.34
C CYS A 29 -5.66 -8.23 4.14
N PHE A 30 -4.62 -9.06 4.01
CA PHE A 30 -4.51 -10.08 2.96
C PHE A 30 -5.56 -11.17 3.17
N LEU A 31 -5.73 -11.66 4.41
CA LEU A 31 -6.74 -12.67 4.77
C LEU A 31 -8.17 -12.17 4.52
N ARG A 32 -8.43 -10.87 4.66
CA ARG A 32 -9.75 -10.26 4.39
C ARG A 32 -10.05 -9.93 2.93
N GLN A 33 -9.12 -10.08 1.97
CA GLN A 33 -9.42 -9.71 0.57
C GLN A 33 -10.56 -10.55 -0.02
N THR A 34 -11.45 -9.91 -0.78
CA THR A 34 -12.60 -10.56 -1.43
C THR A 34 -12.17 -11.45 -2.60
N TRP A 35 -11.09 -11.09 -3.30
CA TRP A 35 -10.51 -11.88 -4.38
C TRP A 35 -9.76 -13.10 -3.84
N ARG A 36 -10.42 -14.26 -3.85
CA ARG A 36 -10.01 -15.53 -3.25
C ARG A 36 -8.78 -16.13 -3.90
N ASN A 37 -8.65 -16.03 -5.22
CA ASN A 37 -7.50 -16.59 -5.95
C ASN A 37 -6.26 -15.71 -5.83
N ARG A 38 -5.61 -15.77 -4.67
CA ARG A 38 -4.43 -14.98 -4.32
C ARG A 38 -3.42 -15.78 -3.53
N GLU A 39 -2.19 -15.32 -3.51
CA GLU A 39 -1.10 -15.82 -2.66
C GLU A 39 -0.34 -14.64 -2.02
N LEU A 40 0.26 -14.87 -0.85
CA LEU A 40 1.14 -13.92 -0.20
C LEU A 40 2.59 -14.37 -0.38
N VAL A 41 3.39 -13.53 -1.03
CA VAL A 41 4.83 -13.72 -1.20
C VAL A 41 5.53 -12.79 -0.22
N VAL A 42 6.23 -13.35 0.75
CA VAL A 42 6.89 -12.61 1.83
C VAL A 42 8.39 -12.78 1.71
N VAL A 43 9.11 -11.68 1.46
CA VAL A 43 10.55 -11.60 1.60
C VAL A 43 10.88 -10.93 2.93
N ASP A 44 11.49 -11.68 3.84
CA ASP A 44 11.87 -11.21 5.17
C ASP A 44 13.39 -11.19 5.31
N ASP A 45 13.95 -10.03 5.66
CA ASP A 45 15.37 -9.90 6.03
C ASP A 45 15.58 -9.48 7.49
N GLY A 46 14.57 -9.70 8.33
CA GLY A 46 14.56 -9.47 9.77
C GLY A 46 15.04 -10.67 10.62
N THR A 47 15.23 -10.40 11.91
CA THR A 47 15.62 -11.37 12.93
C THR A 47 14.43 -11.90 13.73
N GLN A 48 13.30 -11.18 13.77
CA GLN A 48 12.04 -11.64 14.36
C GLN A 48 11.50 -12.91 13.67
N ASP A 49 10.74 -13.73 14.41
CA ASP A 49 9.99 -14.84 13.83
C ASP A 49 8.58 -14.39 13.45
N TYR A 50 8.27 -14.51 12.16
CA TYR A 50 6.94 -14.21 11.61
C TYR A 50 6.10 -15.46 11.31
N THR A 51 6.62 -16.66 11.52
CA THR A 51 5.88 -17.92 11.28
C THR A 51 4.50 -17.94 11.95
N PRO A 52 4.32 -17.45 13.20
CA PRO A 52 3.00 -17.37 13.83
C PRO A 52 2.01 -16.41 13.15
N LEU A 53 2.47 -15.43 12.37
CA LEU A 53 1.61 -14.51 11.62
C LEU A 53 0.96 -15.21 10.43
N PHE A 54 1.65 -16.17 9.81
CA PHE A 54 1.20 -16.81 8.57
C PHE A 54 0.37 -18.08 8.79
N ALA A 55 0.14 -18.50 10.05
CA ALA A 55 -0.54 -19.76 10.38
C ALA A 55 -1.97 -19.90 9.83
N ALA A 56 -2.64 -18.78 9.50
CA ALA A 56 -3.96 -18.76 8.88
C ALA A 56 -3.93 -18.77 7.33
N ILE A 57 -2.76 -18.68 6.70
CA ILE A 57 -2.58 -18.72 5.25
C ILE A 57 -2.36 -20.17 4.81
N PRO A 58 -3.14 -20.71 3.85
CA PRO A 58 -2.90 -22.05 3.31
C PRO A 58 -1.49 -22.19 2.71
N ALA A 59 -0.88 -23.37 2.86
CA ALA A 59 0.50 -23.60 2.43
C ALA A 59 0.70 -23.46 0.90
N ASP A 60 -0.32 -23.72 0.09
CA ASP A 60 -0.31 -23.49 -1.37
C ASP A 60 -0.43 -22.01 -1.76
N ARG A 61 -0.67 -21.12 -0.79
CA ARG A 61 -0.91 -19.67 -0.92
C ARG A 61 0.09 -18.81 -0.15
N LEU A 62 1.14 -19.41 0.42
CA LEU A 62 2.20 -18.72 1.13
C LEU A 62 3.55 -19.07 0.52
N ILE A 63 4.31 -18.05 0.10
CA ILE A 63 5.71 -18.20 -0.28
C ILE A 63 6.54 -17.32 0.67
N TYR A 64 7.06 -17.92 1.73
CA TYR A 64 7.88 -17.24 2.73
C TYR A 64 9.37 -17.49 2.46
N ASP A 65 10.08 -16.43 2.08
CA ASP A 65 11.49 -16.45 1.69
C ASP A 65 12.30 -15.57 2.64
N ARG A 66 12.82 -16.19 3.70
CA ARG A 66 13.65 -15.53 4.71
C ARG A 66 15.11 -15.50 4.25
N VAL A 67 15.71 -14.31 4.25
CA VAL A 67 17.09 -14.07 3.81
C VAL A 67 17.94 -13.43 4.90
N ALA A 68 19.26 -13.63 4.82
CA ALA A 68 20.18 -12.94 5.72
C ALA A 68 20.18 -11.42 5.44
N LYS A 69 20.25 -10.61 6.51
CA LYS A 69 20.39 -9.16 6.38
C LYS A 69 21.79 -8.82 5.84
N THR A 70 21.86 -8.14 4.71
CA THR A 70 23.12 -7.65 4.14
C THR A 70 23.02 -6.16 3.80
N PRO A 71 24.16 -5.43 3.65
CA PRO A 71 24.15 -4.07 3.13
C PRO A 71 23.51 -3.96 1.74
N ASP A 72 23.64 -5.00 0.91
CA ASP A 72 23.15 -5.05 -0.48
C ASP A 72 21.63 -5.24 -0.57
N ASN A 73 20.96 -5.58 0.53
CA ASN A 73 19.50 -5.67 0.61
C ASN A 73 18.88 -4.26 0.53
N THR A 74 18.84 -3.70 -0.68
CA THR A 74 18.04 -2.51 -1.01
C THR A 74 16.57 -2.91 -1.14
N LEU A 75 15.65 -1.94 -0.97
CA LEU A 75 14.22 -2.21 -1.03
C LEU A 75 13.82 -2.72 -2.43
N GLY A 76 14.38 -2.12 -3.48
CA GLY A 76 14.18 -2.59 -4.86
C GLY A 76 14.68 -4.02 -5.10
N ARG A 77 15.85 -4.39 -4.55
CA ARG A 77 16.38 -5.76 -4.67
C ARG A 77 15.50 -6.79 -3.95
N LEU A 78 15.02 -6.48 -2.74
CA LEU A 78 14.08 -7.34 -2.01
C LEU A 78 12.73 -7.46 -2.73
N ARG A 79 12.22 -6.36 -3.31
CA ARG A 79 11.01 -6.40 -4.16
C ARG A 79 11.23 -7.23 -5.42
N ASN A 80 12.37 -7.12 -6.11
CA ASN A 80 12.70 -7.97 -7.25
C ASN A 80 12.72 -9.45 -6.86
N ARG A 81 13.33 -9.80 -5.71
CA ARG A 81 13.27 -11.17 -5.18
C ARG A 81 11.83 -11.64 -4.97
N SER A 82 10.93 -10.78 -4.49
CA SER A 82 9.51 -11.14 -4.36
C SER A 82 8.80 -11.29 -5.72
N LEU A 83 9.20 -10.56 -6.76
CA LEU A 83 8.73 -10.79 -8.14
C LEU A 83 9.21 -12.14 -8.69
N ASP A 84 10.48 -12.51 -8.45
CA ASP A 84 11.05 -13.79 -8.89
C ASP A 84 10.41 -15.02 -8.19
N ARG A 85 9.70 -14.79 -7.08
CA ARG A 85 8.96 -15.82 -6.33
C ARG A 85 7.46 -15.87 -6.65
N ALA A 86 6.91 -14.83 -7.25
CA ALA A 86 5.49 -14.71 -7.56
C ALA A 86 5.06 -15.71 -8.66
N THR A 87 3.93 -16.39 -8.45
CA THR A 87 3.36 -17.36 -9.42
C THR A 87 2.05 -16.89 -10.04
N GLY A 88 1.38 -15.91 -9.42
CA GLY A 88 0.20 -15.25 -9.97
C GLY A 88 0.47 -14.45 -11.23
N ALA A 89 -0.48 -14.50 -12.18
CA ALA A 89 -0.45 -13.74 -13.43
C ALA A 89 -0.75 -12.23 -13.23
N ILE A 90 -1.15 -11.84 -12.01
CA ILE A 90 -1.25 -10.46 -11.55
C ILE A 90 -0.37 -10.32 -10.30
N VAL A 91 0.29 -9.19 -10.14
CA VAL A 91 1.12 -8.85 -8.97
C VAL A 91 0.58 -7.57 -8.32
N ALA A 92 0.50 -7.54 -7.00
CA ALA A 92 0.08 -6.39 -6.20
C ALA A 92 1.17 -6.02 -5.17
N GLN A 93 1.66 -4.78 -5.20
CA GLN A 93 2.58 -4.29 -4.16
C GLN A 93 1.86 -4.29 -2.80
N TRP A 94 2.51 -4.88 -1.79
CA TRP A 94 1.92 -5.18 -0.49
C TRP A 94 2.92 -4.86 0.65
N ASP A 95 3.29 -3.59 0.75
CA ASP A 95 4.15 -3.09 1.83
C ASP A 95 3.55 -3.38 3.22
N ASP A 96 4.40 -3.75 4.17
CA ASP A 96 3.97 -4.23 5.49
C ASP A 96 3.49 -3.11 6.43
N ASP A 97 3.76 -1.84 6.12
CA ASP A 97 3.39 -0.68 6.94
C ASP A 97 2.16 0.12 6.48
N ASP A 98 1.50 -0.33 5.41
CA ASP A 98 0.25 0.22 4.89
C ASP A 98 -1.00 -0.57 5.39
N TRP A 99 -2.18 -0.24 4.88
CA TRP A 99 -3.43 -0.98 5.09
C TRP A 99 -4.24 -1.05 3.81
N TYR A 100 -4.97 -2.15 3.62
CA TYR A 100 -5.64 -2.48 2.37
C TYR A 100 -7.11 -2.86 2.59
N HIS A 101 -7.99 -2.17 1.90
CA HIS A 101 -9.42 -2.44 1.95
C HIS A 101 -9.72 -3.85 1.41
N PRO A 102 -10.71 -4.60 1.96
CA PRO A 102 -11.07 -5.95 1.49
C PRO A 102 -11.31 -6.07 -0.02
N GLU A 103 -11.81 -5.02 -0.66
CA GLU A 103 -12.05 -5.01 -2.11
C GLU A 103 -10.85 -4.60 -2.98
N ARG A 104 -9.70 -4.19 -2.41
CA ARG A 104 -8.59 -3.58 -3.18
C ARG A 104 -8.22 -4.43 -4.40
N LEU A 105 -7.96 -5.72 -4.18
CA LEU A 105 -7.52 -6.62 -5.24
C LEU A 105 -8.58 -6.76 -6.34
N ALA A 106 -9.84 -7.01 -6.00
CA ALA A 106 -10.92 -7.17 -6.97
C ALA A 106 -11.13 -5.89 -7.81
N ARG A 107 -11.08 -4.72 -7.17
CA ARG A 107 -11.31 -3.41 -7.82
C ARG A 107 -10.17 -3.03 -8.76
N GLN A 108 -8.91 -3.31 -8.41
CA GLN A 108 -7.77 -3.05 -9.28
C GLN A 108 -7.61 -4.13 -10.38
N ALA A 109 -7.90 -5.40 -10.08
CA ALA A 109 -7.89 -6.48 -11.09
C ALA A 109 -8.93 -6.24 -12.20
N ALA A 110 -10.12 -5.72 -11.86
CA ALA A 110 -11.14 -5.35 -12.84
C ALA A 110 -10.63 -4.31 -13.87
N VAL A 111 -9.76 -3.39 -13.46
CA VAL A 111 -9.11 -2.41 -14.36
C VAL A 111 -8.13 -3.09 -15.32
N LEU A 112 -7.37 -4.10 -14.85
CA LEU A 112 -6.48 -4.88 -15.70
C LEU A 112 -7.26 -5.72 -16.72
N THR A 113 -8.37 -6.35 -16.33
CA THR A 113 -9.25 -7.08 -17.27
C THR A 113 -9.89 -6.17 -18.33
N GLY A 114 -9.92 -4.86 -18.10
CA GLY A 114 -10.27 -3.85 -19.11
C GLY A 114 -9.16 -3.53 -20.13
N GLY A 115 -8.09 -4.33 -20.20
CA GLY A 115 -6.99 -4.17 -21.14
C GLY A 115 -5.88 -3.22 -20.69
N LYS A 116 -5.71 -3.03 -19.37
CA LYS A 116 -4.59 -2.25 -18.79
C LYS A 116 -3.47 -3.16 -18.31
N GLY A 117 -2.22 -2.75 -18.53
CA GLY A 117 -1.03 -3.48 -18.08
C GLY A 117 -0.74 -3.27 -16.59
N ALA A 118 -1.06 -2.08 -16.08
CA ALA A 118 -0.95 -1.73 -14.66
C ALA A 118 -2.15 -0.90 -14.19
N CYS A 119 -2.37 -0.87 -12.88
CA CYS A 119 -3.39 -0.08 -12.21
C CYS A 119 -2.80 0.59 -10.96
N VAL A 120 -3.08 1.88 -10.78
CA VAL A 120 -2.75 2.67 -9.58
C VAL A 120 -3.97 3.44 -9.09
N LEU A 121 -3.98 3.80 -7.81
CA LEU A 121 -4.97 4.71 -7.25
C LEU A 121 -4.58 6.17 -7.52
N ARG A 122 -5.52 7.02 -7.94
CA ARG A 122 -5.31 8.47 -8.14
C ARG A 122 -4.78 9.17 -6.89
N GLY A 123 -5.29 8.74 -5.74
CA GLY A 123 -4.84 9.14 -4.42
C GLY A 123 -5.10 8.02 -3.42
N THR A 124 -4.45 8.14 -2.27
CA THR A 124 -4.64 7.24 -1.13
C THR A 124 -5.09 8.03 0.08
N LEU A 125 -5.79 7.40 1.00
CA LEU A 125 -5.98 7.97 2.32
C LEU A 125 -4.62 8.01 3.05
N MET A 126 -4.29 9.14 3.65
CA MET A 126 -3.07 9.37 4.40
C MET A 126 -3.44 9.53 5.88
N HIS A 127 -2.73 8.82 6.77
CA HIS A 127 -2.86 8.94 8.22
C HIS A 127 -1.50 9.24 8.84
N LEU A 128 -1.46 10.06 9.89
CA LEU A 128 -0.26 10.32 10.68
C LEU A 128 -0.57 9.97 12.13
N ASP A 129 0.11 8.95 12.66
CA ASP A 129 0.15 8.68 14.09
C ASP A 129 1.05 9.71 14.77
N ALA A 130 0.47 10.88 15.05
CA ALA A 130 1.15 12.00 15.66
C ALA A 130 0.16 12.89 16.43
N PRO A 131 0.61 13.54 17.54
CA PRO A 131 -0.23 14.46 18.30
C PRO A 131 -0.84 15.55 17.42
N GLY A 132 -2.16 15.71 17.52
CA GLY A 132 -2.93 16.67 16.73
C GLY A 132 -3.10 16.34 15.25
N TRP A 133 -2.77 15.12 14.81
CA TRP A 133 -2.97 14.66 13.42
C TRP A 133 -3.75 13.34 13.28
N PHE A 134 -3.79 12.50 14.32
CA PHE A 134 -4.43 11.17 14.30
C PHE A 134 -5.87 11.21 13.73
N ASP A 135 -6.73 12.07 14.30
CA ASP A 135 -8.12 12.24 13.85
C ASP A 135 -8.29 13.16 12.62
N HIS A 136 -7.19 13.51 11.94
CA HIS A 136 -7.16 14.33 10.73
C HIS A 136 -6.53 13.62 9.52
N PRO A 137 -7.03 12.42 9.13
CA PRO A 137 -6.64 11.79 7.88
C PRO A 137 -7.11 12.60 6.66
N TYR A 138 -6.39 12.48 5.55
CA TYR A 138 -6.66 13.26 4.33
C TYR A 138 -6.34 12.47 3.05
N VAL A 139 -6.97 12.81 1.93
CA VAL A 139 -6.64 12.22 0.63
C VAL A 139 -5.39 12.88 0.05
N GLY A 140 -4.34 12.09 -0.16
CA GLY A 140 -3.12 12.50 -0.85
C GLY A 140 -3.09 11.98 -2.29
N THR A 141 -3.16 12.88 -3.28
CA THR A 141 -3.10 12.53 -4.70
C THR A 141 -1.68 12.62 -5.27
N LEU A 142 -1.44 11.93 -6.38
CA LEU A 142 -0.24 12.06 -7.21
C LEU A 142 -0.59 11.72 -8.67
N GLU A 143 0.15 12.28 -9.64
CA GLU A 143 -0.06 12.02 -11.07
C GLU A 143 1.06 11.11 -11.61
N PRO A 144 0.76 10.04 -12.37
CA PRO A 144 -0.57 9.58 -12.78
C PRO A 144 -1.37 8.87 -11.65
N GLY A 145 -0.69 8.46 -10.57
CA GLY A 145 -1.28 7.86 -9.39
C GLY A 145 -0.23 7.64 -8.30
N VAL A 146 -0.61 6.99 -7.20
CA VAL A 146 0.28 6.70 -6.07
C VAL A 146 1.04 5.39 -6.32
N PRO A 147 2.38 5.40 -6.49
CA PRO A 147 3.11 4.23 -7.00
C PRO A 147 3.02 2.99 -6.10
N GLY A 148 3.17 3.13 -4.78
CA GLY A 148 2.98 2.01 -3.84
C GLY A 148 1.59 1.34 -3.86
N SER A 149 0.60 1.91 -4.55
CA SER A 149 -0.70 1.26 -4.79
C SER A 149 -0.74 0.32 -6.01
N ILE A 150 0.37 0.16 -6.73
CA ILE A 150 0.43 -0.55 -8.00
C ILE A 150 -0.06 -2.02 -7.90
N VAL A 151 -0.89 -2.38 -8.88
CA VAL A 151 -1.28 -3.75 -9.20
C VAL A 151 -1.12 -3.91 -10.71
N HIS A 152 -0.40 -4.92 -11.19
CA HIS A 152 -0.04 -5.04 -12.60
C HIS A 152 -0.10 -6.49 -13.09
N LEU A 153 -0.18 -6.67 -14.41
CA LEU A 153 0.03 -7.98 -15.03
C LEU A 153 1.47 -8.45 -14.80
N ALA A 154 1.66 -9.74 -14.57
CA ALA A 154 3.00 -10.30 -14.39
C ALA A 154 3.84 -10.11 -15.66
N ASP A 155 5.01 -9.48 -15.50
CA ASP A 155 5.94 -9.17 -16.58
C ASP A 155 7.37 -9.51 -16.11
N PRO A 156 8.08 -10.43 -16.77
CA PRO A 156 9.43 -10.82 -16.37
C PRO A 156 10.48 -9.72 -16.59
N THR A 157 10.16 -8.70 -17.39
CA THR A 157 11.04 -7.55 -17.69
C THR A 157 10.83 -6.38 -16.72
N ALA A 158 9.68 -6.28 -16.07
CA ALA A 158 9.40 -5.26 -15.05
C ALA A 158 10.27 -5.52 -13.80
N ARG A 159 11.21 -4.62 -13.49
CA ARG A 159 12.08 -4.73 -12.30
C ARG A 159 12.28 -3.39 -11.61
N TYR A 160 12.23 -3.40 -10.29
CA TYR A 160 12.51 -2.24 -9.44
C TYR A 160 14.00 -1.89 -9.52
N PRO A 161 14.39 -0.62 -9.68
CA PRO A 161 15.79 -0.22 -9.48
C PRO A 161 16.25 -0.53 -8.07
N GLU A 162 17.50 -0.95 -7.87
CA GLU A 162 18.07 -1.31 -6.56
C GLU A 162 18.32 -0.09 -5.64
N LYS A 163 17.27 0.69 -5.37
CA LYS A 163 17.26 1.83 -4.46
C LYS A 163 16.68 1.43 -3.10
N ARG A 164 16.97 2.25 -2.08
CA ARG A 164 16.40 2.12 -0.72
C ARG A 164 15.09 2.91 -0.53
N ARG A 165 14.80 3.87 -1.42
CA ARG A 165 13.62 4.74 -1.40
C ARG A 165 13.26 5.13 -2.84
N GLY A 166 11.97 5.13 -3.19
CA GLY A 166 11.45 5.70 -4.44
C GLY A 166 11.58 4.81 -5.68
N GLU A 167 12.12 3.61 -5.51
CA GLU A 167 12.09 2.53 -6.51
C GLU A 167 10.67 2.20 -7.01
N ASP A 168 9.62 2.38 -6.20
CA ASP A 168 8.22 2.23 -6.62
C ASP A 168 7.82 3.25 -7.70
N THR A 169 8.31 4.47 -7.58
CA THR A 169 8.03 5.59 -8.49
C THR A 169 8.71 5.37 -9.83
N ASP A 170 9.97 4.89 -9.81
CA ASP A 170 10.68 4.50 -11.02
C ASP A 170 10.06 3.25 -11.68
N PHE A 171 9.67 2.25 -10.88
CA PHE A 171 9.05 1.00 -11.37
C PHE A 171 7.76 1.25 -12.15
N LEU A 172 6.95 2.23 -11.72
CA LEU A 172 5.74 2.63 -12.45
C LEU A 172 6.03 3.13 -13.87
N HIS A 173 7.24 3.63 -14.16
CA HIS A 173 7.65 4.06 -15.51
C HIS A 173 7.91 2.89 -16.48
N HIS A 174 7.88 1.64 -16.02
CA HIS A 174 7.89 0.47 -16.90
C HIS A 174 6.69 0.43 -17.86
N TRP A 175 5.52 0.89 -17.40
CA TRP A 175 4.32 0.99 -18.23
C TRP A 175 4.19 2.39 -18.84
N PRO A 176 3.90 2.52 -20.15
CA PRO A 176 3.53 3.80 -20.73
C PRO A 176 2.18 4.27 -20.17
N ARG A 177 1.95 5.59 -20.13
CA ARG A 177 0.83 6.21 -19.38
C ARG A 177 -0.54 5.68 -19.80
N GLU A 178 -0.72 5.39 -21.07
CA GLU A 178 -1.94 4.81 -21.65
C GLU A 178 -2.21 3.36 -21.22
N ALA A 179 -1.17 2.60 -20.86
CA ALA A 179 -1.29 1.23 -20.33
C ALA A 179 -1.59 1.22 -18.82
N ILE A 180 -1.46 2.36 -18.13
CA ILE A 180 -1.78 2.52 -16.71
C ILE A 180 -3.26 2.92 -16.57
N GLY A 181 -4.05 2.07 -15.93
CA GLY A 181 -5.38 2.42 -15.46
C GLY A 181 -5.32 3.18 -14.12
N VAL A 182 -6.02 4.30 -14.02
CA VAL A 182 -6.06 5.12 -12.79
C VAL A 182 -7.44 5.00 -12.15
N LEU A 183 -7.51 4.35 -10.99
CA LEU A 183 -8.74 4.16 -10.21
C LEU A 183 -8.86 5.27 -9.16
N ASP A 184 -9.99 5.98 -9.15
CA ASP A 184 -10.28 7.00 -8.15
C ASP A 184 -11.10 6.41 -7.01
N SER A 185 -10.42 5.86 -6.01
CA SER A 185 -11.02 5.21 -4.83
C SER A 185 -10.04 5.25 -3.65
N PRO A 186 -9.81 6.42 -3.04
CA PRO A 186 -8.72 6.62 -2.06
C PRO A 186 -8.91 5.82 -0.76
N GLY A 187 -10.14 5.43 -0.43
CA GLY A 187 -10.43 4.51 0.68
C GLY A 187 -9.97 3.06 0.48
N LEU A 188 -9.47 2.66 -0.71
CA LEU A 188 -8.96 1.30 -0.91
C LEU A 188 -7.61 1.03 -0.24
N PHE A 189 -6.91 2.08 0.19
CA PHE A 189 -5.51 2.03 0.62
C PHE A 189 -5.24 3.16 1.63
N VAL A 190 -4.73 2.82 2.82
CA VAL A 190 -4.26 3.82 3.79
C VAL A 190 -2.74 3.77 3.90
N ARG A 191 -2.11 4.93 3.69
CA ARG A 191 -0.69 5.18 3.95
C ARG A 191 -0.52 5.74 5.34
N ALA A 192 0.14 5.00 6.22
CA ALA A 192 0.28 5.36 7.63
C ALA A 192 1.70 5.81 7.97
N PHE A 193 1.86 7.06 8.41
CA PHE A 193 3.05 7.45 9.15
C PHE A 193 2.97 6.93 10.59
N HIS A 194 4.00 6.21 11.03
CA HIS A 194 4.14 5.55 12.34
C HIS A 194 5.52 5.79 12.98
N GLY A 195 6.27 6.80 12.51
CA GLY A 195 7.56 7.19 13.07
C GLY A 195 8.77 6.37 12.62
N SER A 196 8.59 5.12 12.19
CA SER A 196 9.68 4.26 11.69
C SER A 196 9.64 3.99 10.18
N ASN A 197 8.82 4.73 9.43
CA ASN A 197 8.75 4.66 7.97
C ASN A 197 10.08 5.05 7.29
N THR A 198 10.21 4.65 6.03
CA THR A 198 11.25 5.12 5.09
C THR A 198 11.21 6.64 4.85
N TRP A 199 10.10 7.32 5.13
CA TRP A 199 9.90 8.76 4.93
C TRP A 199 9.52 9.47 6.22
N GLU A 200 10.12 10.63 6.45
CA GLU A 200 9.85 11.50 7.61
C GLU A 200 8.44 12.10 7.59
N ARG A 201 7.95 12.50 8.77
CA ARG A 201 6.65 13.16 8.98
C ARG A 201 6.39 14.32 8.01
N ASP A 202 7.40 15.15 7.76
CA ASP A 202 7.34 16.26 6.82
C ASP A 202 7.00 15.84 5.38
N HIS A 203 7.39 14.63 4.95
CA HIS A 203 6.97 14.09 3.66
C HIS A 203 5.45 13.91 3.61
N PHE A 204 4.87 13.35 4.69
CA PHE A 204 3.43 13.18 4.81
C PHE A 204 2.73 14.54 4.88
N GLU A 205 3.13 15.45 5.78
CA GLU A 205 2.48 16.77 5.86
C GLU A 205 2.56 17.58 4.55
N ARG A 206 3.66 17.48 3.80
CA ARG A 206 3.77 18.07 2.45
C ARG A 206 2.76 17.49 1.45
N ARG A 207 2.31 16.23 1.62
CA ARG A 207 1.22 15.62 0.83
C ARG A 207 -0.16 16.25 1.08
N VAL A 208 -0.31 17.19 2.03
CA VAL A 208 -1.53 18.03 2.11
C VAL A 208 -1.49 19.15 1.05
N ARG A 209 -0.30 19.58 0.61
CA ARG A 209 -0.06 20.79 -0.21
C ARG A 209 0.79 20.55 -1.46
N ASN A 210 0.82 19.32 -1.99
CA ASN A 210 1.69 18.91 -3.10
C ASN A 210 1.21 19.32 -4.52
N THR A 211 0.15 20.13 -4.65
CA THR A 211 -0.26 20.74 -5.92
C THR A 211 -0.43 22.25 -5.73
N PRO A 212 -0.27 23.09 -6.79
CA PRO A 212 -0.38 24.54 -6.66
C PRO A 212 -1.71 24.99 -6.03
N ALA A 213 -2.84 24.41 -6.47
CA ALA A 213 -4.16 24.70 -5.92
C ALA A 213 -4.27 24.34 -4.42
N ALA A 214 -3.71 23.19 -4.00
CA ALA A 214 -3.71 22.78 -2.60
C ALA A 214 -2.76 23.65 -1.75
N ALA A 215 -1.62 24.08 -2.29
CA ALA A 215 -0.73 25.02 -1.60
C ALA A 215 -1.42 26.38 -1.35
N ILE A 216 -2.17 26.89 -2.34
CA ILE A 216 -2.97 28.11 -2.21
C ILE A 216 -4.09 27.92 -1.19
N GLU A 217 -4.89 26.85 -1.27
CA GLU A 217 -5.93 26.59 -0.27
C GLU A 217 -5.32 26.46 1.13
N TYR A 218 -4.21 25.73 1.30
CA TYR A 218 -3.56 25.55 2.60
C TYR A 218 -3.11 26.89 3.22
N ALA A 219 -2.52 27.77 2.40
CA ALA A 219 -2.11 29.11 2.83
C ALA A 219 -3.32 29.96 3.27
N LEU A 220 -4.42 29.96 2.50
CA LEU A 220 -5.65 30.67 2.84
C LEU A 220 -6.30 30.11 4.11
N ARG A 221 -6.42 28.78 4.23
CA ARG A 221 -7.06 28.10 5.37
C ARG A 221 -6.30 28.33 6.68
N ARG A 222 -4.97 28.45 6.64
CA ARG A 222 -4.14 28.77 7.82
C ARG A 222 -4.51 30.12 8.47
N LEU A 223 -5.07 31.06 7.71
CA LEU A 223 -5.46 32.40 8.18
C LEU A 223 -6.93 32.51 8.61
N LEU A 224 -7.72 31.43 8.50
CA LEU A 224 -9.17 31.43 8.72
C LEU A 224 -9.58 30.59 9.95
N PRO A 225 -10.71 30.90 10.61
CA PRO A 225 -11.24 30.08 11.70
C PRO A 225 -11.43 28.60 11.32
N GLY A 226 -10.95 27.70 12.17
CA GLY A 226 -10.87 26.26 11.90
C GLY A 226 -9.59 25.81 11.19
N GLY A 227 -8.74 26.74 10.74
CA GLY A 227 -7.38 26.48 10.29
C GLY A 227 -7.27 25.52 9.10
N VAL A 228 -6.10 24.87 9.01
CA VAL A 228 -5.75 23.94 7.94
C VAL A 228 -6.71 22.75 7.81
N TRP A 229 -7.38 22.35 8.89
CA TRP A 229 -8.34 21.23 8.91
C TRP A 229 -9.57 21.44 8.02
N ARG A 230 -9.87 22.69 7.61
CA ARG A 230 -10.93 23.00 6.64
C ARG A 230 -10.50 22.85 5.17
N HIS A 231 -9.24 22.54 4.91
CA HIS A 231 -8.70 22.25 3.57
C HIS A 231 -9.43 21.06 2.92
N SER A 232 -9.68 21.15 1.61
CA SER A 232 -10.46 20.16 0.84
C SER A 232 -10.04 18.71 1.09
N ARG A 233 -8.74 18.43 1.19
CA ARG A 233 -8.21 17.06 1.36
C ARG A 233 -8.63 16.35 2.65
N PHE A 234 -9.01 17.07 3.72
CA PHE A 234 -9.56 16.47 4.94
C PHE A 234 -11.06 16.12 4.83
N ARG A 235 -11.73 16.54 3.74
CA ARG A 235 -13.15 16.26 3.51
C ARG A 235 -13.31 14.88 2.86
N LEU A 236 -13.19 13.84 3.69
CA LEU A 236 -13.43 12.47 3.27
C LEU A 236 -14.91 12.22 2.99
N ASP A 237 -15.21 11.56 1.87
CA ASP A 237 -16.51 10.94 1.59
C ASP A 237 -16.83 9.80 2.58
N ALA A 238 -18.05 9.27 2.51
CA ALA A 238 -18.53 8.24 3.43
C ALA A 238 -17.71 6.93 3.35
N ALA A 239 -17.31 6.50 2.16
CA ALA A 239 -16.57 5.25 1.95
C ALA A 239 -15.13 5.37 2.47
N THR A 240 -14.46 6.49 2.18
CA THR A 240 -13.11 6.80 2.64
C THR A 240 -13.09 7.01 4.16
N ARG A 241 -14.16 7.56 4.75
CA ARG A 241 -14.32 7.64 6.21
C ARG A 241 -14.55 6.27 6.86
N ALA A 242 -15.33 5.39 6.25
CA ALA A 242 -15.48 4.01 6.72
C ALA A 242 -14.15 3.24 6.66
N ALA A 243 -13.37 3.41 5.58
CA ALA A 243 -12.03 2.85 5.47
C ALA A 243 -11.08 3.36 6.57
N PHE A 244 -11.14 4.65 6.92
CA PHE A 244 -10.39 5.18 8.06
C PHE A 244 -10.78 4.49 9.39
N THR A 245 -12.07 4.36 9.65
CA THR A 245 -12.57 3.70 10.88
C THR A 245 -12.11 2.25 10.96
N ALA A 246 -12.17 1.50 9.85
CA ALA A 246 -11.67 0.13 9.76
C ALA A 246 -10.14 0.07 9.97
N PHE A 247 -9.37 0.96 9.33
CA PHE A 247 -7.93 1.07 9.52
C PHE A 247 -7.52 1.30 10.97
N VAL A 248 -8.21 2.18 11.71
CA VAL A 248 -7.92 2.43 13.14
C VAL A 248 -8.26 1.21 13.99
N ALA A 249 -9.39 0.55 13.74
CA ALA A 249 -9.78 -0.67 14.45
C ALA A 249 -8.78 -1.82 14.22
N ASP A 250 -8.44 -2.08 12.95
CA ASP A 250 -7.48 -3.11 12.55
C ASP A 250 -6.07 -2.83 13.10
N SER A 251 -5.65 -1.56 13.12
CA SER A 251 -4.34 -1.18 13.66
C SER A 251 -4.26 -1.34 15.18
N ARG A 252 -5.34 -1.07 15.93
CA ARG A 252 -5.42 -1.39 17.36
C ARG A 252 -5.42 -2.91 17.61
N ALA A 253 -6.20 -3.67 16.84
CA ALA A 253 -6.24 -5.13 16.95
C ALA A 253 -4.87 -5.79 16.65
N ALA A 254 -4.10 -5.21 15.73
CA ALA A 254 -2.74 -5.68 15.42
C ALA A 254 -1.65 -5.17 16.40
N GLY A 255 -1.98 -4.31 17.37
CA GLY A 255 -1.03 -3.73 18.31
C GLY A 255 -0.11 -2.65 17.72
N VAL A 256 -0.54 -1.99 16.63
CA VAL A 256 0.19 -0.88 16.00
C VAL A 256 -0.06 0.44 16.75
N PHE A 257 -1.28 0.66 17.23
CA PHE A 257 -1.65 1.81 18.06
C PHE A 257 -1.90 1.35 19.50
N ALA A 258 -1.50 2.20 20.45
CA ALA A 258 -1.81 2.05 21.88
C ALA A 258 -3.26 2.45 22.22
#